data_AF-A0A949NCY4-F1
#
_entry.id   AF-A0A949NCY4-F1
#
_cell.length_a   1.000
_cell.length_b   1.000
_cell.length_c   1.000
_cell.angle_alpha   90.00
_cell.angle_beta   90.00
_cell.angle_gamma   90.00
#
_symmetry.space_group_name_H-M   'P 1'
#
loop_
_entity.id
_entity.type
_entity.pdbx_description
1 polymer ?
#
loop_
_entity_poly.entity_id
_entity_poly.type
_entity_poly.pdbx_seq_one_letter_code
_entity_poly.pdbx_strand_id
1 'polypeptide(L)'
;MRRRETHMYEALVNFVQIHRNDFLKAAADFLLDPKDAQEAVNGAVSKSLDKFKKIKNQDQIESWFMGILKEECERINKKNGIKKKSEPDTDWEFPVTEGAFFNKEYRLIRI
;
A
#
# COMPACT_ATOMS: atom_id res chain seq x y z
N MET A 1 6.32 -8.29 28.81
CA MET A 1 6.18 -7.33 27.69
C MET A 1 6.07 -7.98 26.30
N ARG A 2 6.71 -9.14 26.03
CA ARG A 2 6.70 -9.80 24.70
C ARG A 2 5.33 -10.11 24.05
N ARG A 3 4.25 -10.37 24.80
CA ARG A 3 2.94 -10.77 24.20
C ARG A 3 2.25 -9.65 23.39
N ARG A 4 2.45 -8.38 23.75
CA ARG A 4 1.80 -7.26 23.01
C ARG A 4 2.45 -7.01 21.66
N GLU A 5 3.77 -7.17 21.58
CA GLU A 5 4.53 -6.99 20.34
C GLU A 5 4.17 -8.07 19.31
N THR A 6 4.01 -9.33 19.76
CA THR A 6 3.56 -10.44 18.90
C THR A 6 2.15 -10.21 18.36
N HIS A 7 1.22 -9.77 19.22
CA HIS A 7 -0.17 -9.49 18.80
C HIS A 7 -0.26 -8.38 17.75
N MET A 8 0.51 -7.30 17.89
CA MET A 8 0.52 -6.20 16.91
C MET A 8 1.19 -6.61 15.60
N TYR A 9 2.24 -7.42 15.68
CA TYR A 9 2.88 -7.98 14.49
C TYR A 9 1.91 -8.87 13.70
N GLU A 10 1.22 -9.79 14.38
CA GLU A 10 0.22 -10.66 13.76
C GLU A 10 -0.97 -9.88 13.20
N ALA A 11 -1.45 -8.85 13.91
CA ALA A 11 -2.51 -7.97 13.42
C ALA A 11 -2.09 -7.23 12.13
N LEU A 12 -0.86 -6.71 12.08
CA LEU A 12 -0.31 -6.04 10.90
C LEU A 12 -0.14 -7.02 9.73
N VAL A 13 0.39 -8.22 9.97
CA VAL A 13 0.55 -9.25 8.94
C VAL A 13 -0.81 -9.68 8.38
N ASN A 14 -1.78 -9.96 9.24
CA ASN A 14 -3.13 -10.32 8.83
C ASN A 14 -3.79 -9.19 8.02
N PHE A 15 -3.72 -7.95 8.51
CA PHE A 15 -4.24 -6.78 7.80
C PHE A 15 -3.63 -6.66 6.40
N VAL A 16 -2.30 -6.77 6.29
CA VAL A 16 -1.60 -6.72 5.00
C VAL A 16 -2.02 -7.87 4.08
N GLN A 17 -2.15 -9.09 4.59
CA GLN A 17 -2.52 -10.24 3.76
C GLN A 17 -3.96 -10.13 3.23
N ILE A 18 -4.90 -9.70 4.07
CA ILE A 18 -6.31 -9.54 3.71
C ILE A 18 -6.47 -8.46 2.63
N HIS A 19 -5.78 -7.33 2.79
CA HIS A 19 -5.94 -6.16 1.92
C HIS A 19 -4.88 -6.04 0.83
N ARG A 20 -4.01 -7.04 0.64
CA ARG A 20 -2.89 -6.98 -0.31
C ARG A 20 -3.34 -6.66 -1.73
N ASN A 21 -4.44 -7.27 -2.16
CA ASN A 21 -4.99 -7.06 -3.50
C ASN A 21 -5.54 -5.63 -3.68
N ASP A 22 -6.17 -5.08 -2.63
CA ASP A 22 -6.65 -3.69 -2.63
C ASP A 22 -5.48 -2.71 -2.72
N PHE A 23 -4.39 -2.97 -2.00
CA PHE A 23 -3.18 -2.14 -2.02
C PHE A 23 -2.48 -2.18 -3.37
N LEU A 24 -2.40 -3.36 -3.99
CA LEU A 24 -1.81 -3.51 -5.32
C LEU A 24 -2.63 -2.74 -6.36
N LYS A 25 -3.96 -2.81 -6.30
CA LYS A 25 -4.84 -2.06 -7.18
C LYS A 25 -4.68 -0.55 -6.99
N ALA A 26 -4.69 -0.07 -5.74
CA ALA A 26 -4.50 1.35 -5.43
C ALA A 26 -3.13 1.88 -5.88
N ALA A 27 -2.07 1.10 -5.68
CA ALA A 27 -0.72 1.46 -6.15
C ALA A 27 -0.62 1.41 -7.67
N ALA A 28 -1.27 0.46 -8.34
CA ALA A 28 -1.30 0.37 -9.80
C ALA A 28 -2.07 1.53 -10.43
N ASP A 29 -3.20 1.96 -9.85
CA ASP A 29 -3.93 3.15 -10.29
C ASP A 29 -3.06 4.42 -10.18
N PHE A 30 -2.14 4.47 -9.21
CA PHE A 30 -1.24 5.61 -9.01
C PHE A 30 0.02 5.57 -9.88
N LEU A 31 0.65 4.40 -10.02
CA LEU A 31 1.94 4.22 -10.71
C LEU A 31 1.79 3.84 -12.18
N LEU A 32 0.62 3.36 -12.60
CA LEU A 32 0.31 2.91 -13.96
C LEU A 32 1.25 1.82 -14.48
N ASP A 33 1.91 1.10 -13.58
CA ASP A 33 2.84 0.02 -13.87
C ASP A 33 2.71 -1.05 -12.77
N PRO A 34 2.42 -2.32 -13.11
CA PRO A 34 2.18 -3.38 -12.13
C PRO A 34 3.43 -3.76 -11.35
N LYS A 35 4.62 -3.64 -11.97
CA LYS A 35 5.89 -3.99 -11.35
C LYS A 35 6.27 -2.91 -10.33
N ASP A 36 6.09 -1.66 -10.69
CA ASP A 36 6.23 -0.51 -9.79
C ASP A 36 5.21 -0.58 -8.64
N ALA A 37 3.96 -0.95 -8.91
CA ALA A 37 2.93 -1.16 -7.87
C ALA A 37 3.29 -2.26 -6.88
N GLN A 38 3.81 -3.39 -7.37
CA GLN A 38 4.26 -4.48 -6.53
C GLN A 38 5.52 -4.11 -5.72
N GLU A 39 6.45 -3.33 -6.30
CA GLU A 39 7.59 -2.76 -5.58
C GLU A 39 7.12 -1.85 -4.44
N ALA A 40 6.13 -0.99 -4.70
CA ALA A 40 5.57 -0.07 -3.71
C ALA A 40 4.94 -0.81 -2.52
N VAL A 41 4.06 -1.78 -2.80
CA VAL A 41 3.38 -2.57 -1.76
C VAL A 41 4.39 -3.36 -0.95
N ASN A 42 5.34 -4.06 -1.59
CA ASN A 42 6.34 -4.83 -0.86
C ASN A 42 7.25 -3.93 -0.01
N GLY A 43 7.64 -2.75 -0.52
CA GLY A 43 8.37 -1.74 0.22
C GLY A 43 7.58 -1.24 1.44
N ALA A 44 6.28 -1.01 1.26
CA ALA A 44 5.41 -0.55 2.33
C ALA A 44 5.25 -1.59 3.43
N VAL A 45 5.08 -2.87 3.06
CA VAL A 45 5.03 -3.99 4.00
C VAL A 45 6.34 -4.10 4.79
N SER A 46 7.49 -4.06 4.12
CA SER A 46 8.79 -4.15 4.78
C SER A 46 9.01 -2.99 5.77
N LYS A 47 8.68 -1.76 5.38
CA LYS A 47 8.80 -0.58 6.25
C LYS A 47 7.83 -0.63 7.44
N SER A 48 6.63 -1.14 7.21
CA SER A 48 5.61 -1.28 8.25
C SER A 48 6.04 -2.32 9.29
N LEU A 49 6.58 -3.45 8.84
CA LEU A 49 7.10 -4.52 9.72
C LEU A 49 8.41 -4.13 10.43
N ASP A 50 9.19 -3.19 9.92
CA ASP A 50 10.37 -2.67 10.62
C ASP A 50 9.95 -1.69 11.74
N LYS A 51 8.94 -0.86 11.47
CA LYS A 51 8.52 0.21 12.36
C LYS A 51 7.27 -0.11 13.20
N PHE A 52 6.72 -1.33 13.13
CA PHE A 52 5.50 -1.74 13.86
C PHE A 52 5.58 -1.49 15.37
N LYS A 53 6.78 -1.54 15.96
CA LYS A 53 7.02 -1.23 17.39
C LYS A 53 6.64 0.20 17.77
N LYS A 54 6.52 1.12 16.81
CA LYS A 54 6.09 2.51 17.02
C LYS A 54 4.57 2.65 17.06
N ILE A 55 3.83 1.65 16.59
CA ILE A 55 2.36 1.66 16.57
C ILE A 55 1.86 1.30 17.96
N LYS A 56 1.05 2.19 18.55
CA LYS A 56 0.50 2.01 19.90
C LYS A 56 -0.88 1.35 19.91
N ASN A 57 -1.67 1.55 18.84
CA ASN A 57 -3.04 1.03 18.70
C ASN A 57 -3.26 0.35 17.36
N GLN A 58 -4.08 -0.70 17.36
CA GLN A 58 -4.46 -1.45 16.17
C GLN A 58 -5.28 -0.60 15.18
N ASP A 59 -6.13 0.30 15.67
CA ASP A 59 -6.94 1.21 14.85
C ASP A 59 -6.09 2.18 14.01
N GLN A 60 -4.82 2.38 14.37
CA GLN A 60 -3.92 3.23 13.59
C GLN A 60 -3.23 2.47 12.46
N ILE A 61 -3.24 1.13 12.46
CA ILE A 61 -2.50 0.31 11.48
C ILE A 61 -2.88 0.68 10.04
N GLU A 62 -4.17 0.87 9.78
CA GLU A 62 -4.67 1.20 8.45
C GLU A 62 -4.13 2.54 7.94
N SER A 63 -4.35 3.63 8.69
CA SER A 63 -3.86 4.96 8.33
C SER A 63 -2.33 5.00 8.22
N TRP A 64 -1.64 4.28 9.12
CA TRP A 64 -0.20 4.23 9.14
C TRP A 64 0.38 3.49 7.92
N PHE A 65 -0.21 2.34 7.58
CA PHE A 65 0.17 1.58 6.40
C PHE A 65 -0.10 2.36 5.11
N MET A 66 -1.25 3.04 5.02
CA MET A 66 -1.59 3.91 3.89
C MET A 66 -0.60 5.07 3.71
N GLY A 67 -0.15 5.69 4.82
CA GLY A 67 0.88 6.71 4.77
C GLY A 67 2.20 6.18 4.17
N ILE A 68 2.62 5.00 4.61
CA ILE A 68 3.84 4.36 4.08
C ILE A 68 3.66 3.97 2.61
N LEU A 69 2.50 3.41 2.23
CA LEU A 69 2.22 3.03 0.86
C LEU A 69 2.27 4.25 -0.08
N LYS A 70 1.70 5.38 0.36
CA LYS A 70 1.77 6.65 -0.38
C LYS A 70 3.22 7.12 -0.55
N GLU A 71 4.01 7.14 0.52
CA GLU A 71 5.43 7.52 0.44
C GLU A 71 6.21 6.64 -0.53
N GLU A 72 5.95 5.33 -0.56
CA GLU A 72 6.58 4.40 -1.48
C GLU A 72 6.18 4.65 -2.94
N CYS A 73 4.90 4.89 -3.17
CA CYS A 73 4.39 5.25 -4.49
C CYS A 73 5.01 6.57 -4.99
N GLU A 74 5.07 7.60 -4.15
CA GLU A 74 5.71 8.88 -4.50
C GLU A 74 7.21 8.73 -4.77
N ARG A 75 7.90 7.90 -3.98
CA ARG A 75 9.33 7.59 -4.16
C ARG A 75 9.59 6.96 -5.54
N ILE A 76 8.77 5.99 -5.95
CA ILE A 76 8.90 5.31 -7.24
C ILE A 76 8.55 6.26 -8.39
N ASN A 77 7.48 7.05 -8.25
CA ASN A 77 7.10 8.07 -9.23
C ASN A 77 8.20 9.13 -9.42
N LYS A 78 8.89 9.52 -8.34
CA LYS A 78 10.05 10.43 -8.39
C LYS A 78 11.27 9.78 -9.03
N LYS A 79 11.52 8.50 -8.74
CA LYS A 79 12.64 7.70 -9.30
C LYS A 79 12.50 7.47 -10.80
N ASN A 80 11.28 7.19 -11.25
CA ASN A 80 11.00 6.86 -12.65
C ASN A 80 10.84 8.11 -13.54
N GLY A 81 10.91 9.32 -12.96
CA GLY A 81 10.36 10.53 -13.58
C GLY A 81 8.84 10.41 -13.68
N ILE A 82 8.12 11.52 -13.75
CA ILE A 82 6.66 11.50 -13.91
C ILE A 82 6.34 10.77 -15.23
N LYS A 83 6.13 9.44 -15.19
CA LYS A 83 5.61 8.69 -16.32
C LYS A 83 4.20 9.23 -16.57
N LYS A 84 4.03 9.98 -17.66
CA LYS A 84 2.70 10.22 -18.25
C LYS A 84 2.24 8.89 -18.83
N LYS A 85 0.94 8.57 -18.71
CA LYS A 85 0.28 7.37 -19.25
C LYS A 85 1.03 6.89 -20.50
N SER A 86 1.90 5.89 -20.34
CA SER A 86 2.22 5.02 -21.47
C SER A 86 0.91 4.33 -21.82
N GLU A 87 0.65 4.20 -23.11
CA GLU A 87 -0.59 3.71 -23.72
C GLU A 87 -1.29 2.58 -22.95
N PRO A 88 -2.63 2.50 -23.02
CA PRO A 88 -3.44 1.50 -22.33
C PRO A 88 -3.27 0.14 -23.00
N ASP A 89 -2.09 -0.45 -22.86
CA ASP A 89 -1.78 -1.76 -23.41
C ASP A 89 -1.57 -2.75 -22.26
N THR A 90 -2.51 -2.76 -21.33
CA THR A 90 -2.55 -3.86 -20.39
C THR A 90 -3.95 -4.14 -19.88
N ASP A 91 -4.52 -5.21 -20.43
CA ASP A 91 -5.58 -6.05 -19.89
C ASP A 91 -5.16 -6.66 -18.53
N TRP A 92 -4.76 -5.80 -17.58
CA TRP A 92 -4.53 -6.23 -16.21
C TRP A 92 -5.86 -6.30 -15.48
N GLU A 93 -6.48 -7.48 -15.55
CA GLU A 93 -7.60 -7.82 -14.69
C GLU A 93 -7.12 -8.00 -13.25
N PHE A 94 -7.05 -6.90 -12.49
CA PHE A 94 -7.11 -7.02 -11.04
C PHE A 94 -8.49 -7.58 -10.67
N PRO A 95 -8.59 -8.61 -9.80
CA PRO A 95 -9.88 -9.09 -9.34
C PRO A 95 -10.70 -7.90 -8.81
N VAL A 96 -11.98 -7.84 -9.19
CA VAL A 96 -12.89 -6.81 -8.70
C VAL A 96 -13.05 -7.01 -7.20
N THR A 97 -12.26 -6.27 -6.42
CA THR A 97 -12.45 -6.17 -4.99
C THR A 97 -13.39 -5.00 -4.73
N GLU A 98 -14.46 -5.25 -3.97
CA GLU A 98 -15.21 -4.22 -3.24
C GLU A 98 -14.33 -3.71 -2.08
N GLY A 99 -13.12 -3.22 -2.40
CA GLY A 99 -12.10 -2.89 -1.41
C GLY A 99 -12.44 -1.62 -0.65
N ALA A 100 -12.35 -1.67 0.68
CA ALA A 100 -12.62 -0.57 1.61
C ALA A 100 -11.84 0.73 1.32
N PHE A 101 -10.77 0.66 0.52
CA PHE A 101 -9.89 1.77 0.15
C PHE A 101 -10.37 2.59 -1.07
N PHE A 102 -11.56 2.31 -1.61
CA PHE A 102 -12.22 3.15 -2.62
C PHE A 102 -12.73 4.49 -2.07
N ASN A 103 -12.67 4.71 -0.76
CA ASN A 103 -13.14 5.92 -0.13
C ASN A 103 -12.28 7.13 -0.59
N LYS A 104 -12.93 8.28 -0.84
CA LYS A 104 -12.28 9.47 -1.43
C LYS A 104 -11.08 9.98 -0.61
N GLU A 105 -11.05 9.70 0.69
CA GLU A 105 -9.95 10.06 1.61
C GLU A 105 -8.66 9.27 1.35
N TYR A 106 -8.74 8.06 0.80
CA TYR A 106 -7.58 7.20 0.52
C TYR A 106 -7.18 7.19 -0.95
N ARG A 107 -7.87 7.96 -1.80
CA ARG A 107 -7.38 8.19 -3.16
C ARG A 107 -6.01 8.84 -3.07
N LEU A 108 -5.03 8.18 -3.66
CA LEU A 108 -3.72 8.77 -3.90
C LEU A 108 -3.90 9.84 -4.99
N ILE A 109 -4.38 11.02 -4.60
CA ILE A 109 -4.62 12.13 -5.52
C ILE A 109 -3.26 12.68 -5.93
N ARG A 110 -2.97 12.60 -7.23
CA ARG A 110 -1.87 13.34 -7.87
C ARG A 110 -2.26 14.82 -7.86
N ILE A 111 -1.62 15.62 -7.01
CA ILE A 111 -1.72 17.09 -7.05
C ILE A 111 -0.73 17.62 -8.09
#